data_AF-A0AAX3M0J8-F1
#
_entry.id   AF-A0AAX3M0J8-F1
#
_cell.length_a   1.000
_cell.length_b   1.000
_cell.length_c   1.000
_cell.angle_alpha   90.00
_cell.angle_beta   90.00
_cell.angle_gamma   90.00
#
_symmetry.space_group_name_H-M   'P 1'
#
loop_
_entity.id
_entity.type
_entity.pdbx_description
1 polymer ?
#
loop_
_entity_poly.entity_id
_entity_poly.type
_entity_poly.pdbx_seq_one_letter_code
_entity_poly.pdbx_strand_id
1 'polypeptide(L)'
;MKKYATWLMATATIGIGIWVGSSFVTISSASSQLGSADDPVVTKSYVDQQIQKALGGSSSSSTGNTNNSNSGTKNNTPTTPVTPPVSTAPSATSSSTITTKVVEIRPGKKLIAAAGTEVIVRTGKAVVYSSEKNGILDLTAGSEMGGSQAIPNNHLLLFPRDGRGVEVALTQGYNATVLVIGDYKIQ
;
A
#
# COMPACT_ATOMS: atom_id res chain seq x y z
N MET A 1 -23.72 56.10 19.24
CA MET A 1 -22.53 56.00 18.35
C MET A 1 -21.31 55.36 19.00
N LYS A 2 -21.06 55.52 20.32
CA LYS A 2 -19.83 55.01 20.98
C LYS A 2 -19.70 53.47 21.11
N LYS A 3 -20.79 52.70 20.98
CA LYS A 3 -20.79 51.24 21.20
C LYS A 3 -20.32 50.43 19.98
N TYR A 4 -20.42 51.00 18.78
CA TYR A 4 -20.05 50.33 17.52
C TYR A 4 -18.59 50.60 17.12
N ALA A 5 -18.00 51.67 17.65
CA ALA A 5 -16.59 52.00 17.42
C ALA A 5 -15.64 51.01 18.10
N THR A 6 -15.99 50.51 19.28
CA THR A 6 -15.17 49.55 20.05
C THR A 6 -15.11 48.18 19.39
N TRP A 7 -16.19 47.76 18.71
CA TRP A 7 -16.25 46.48 18.02
C TRP A 7 -15.48 46.50 16.68
N LEU A 8 -15.49 47.63 15.97
CA LEU A 8 -14.73 47.83 14.72
C LEU A 8 -13.22 47.84 14.95
N MET A 9 -12.75 48.37 16.09
CA MET A 9 -11.33 48.42 16.41
C MET A 9 -10.75 47.04 16.80
N ALA A 10 -11.57 46.15 17.37
CA ALA A 10 -11.16 44.80 17.77
C ALA A 10 -11.02 43.83 16.58
N THR A 11 -11.84 44.00 15.53
CA THR A 11 -11.74 43.18 14.31
C THR A 11 -10.52 43.53 13.46
N ALA A 12 -10.03 44.77 13.52
CA ALA A 12 -8.88 45.21 12.75
C ALA A 12 -7.54 44.68 13.28
N THR A 13 -7.42 44.42 14.58
CA THR A 13 -6.16 43.94 15.20
C THR A 13 -5.92 42.44 15.02
N ILE A 14 -6.98 41.63 14.90
CA ILE A 14 -6.87 40.18 14.69
C ILE A 14 -6.44 39.86 13.25
N GLY A 15 -6.83 40.68 12.26
CA GLY A 15 -6.45 40.48 10.86
C GLY A 15 -4.96 40.73 10.58
N ILE A 16 -4.33 41.66 11.30
CA ILE A 16 -2.90 42.00 11.10
C ILE A 16 -1.98 40.94 11.73
N GLY A 17 -2.39 40.28 12.82
CA GLY A 17 -1.59 39.23 13.47
C GLY A 17 -1.43 37.96 12.63
N ILE A 18 -2.41 37.62 11.78
CA ILE A 18 -2.39 36.42 10.94
C ILE A 18 -1.48 36.60 9.70
N TRP A 19 -1.26 37.83 9.24
CA TRP A 19 -0.44 38.12 8.06
C TRP A 19 1.07 38.13 8.36
N VAL A 20 1.49 38.47 9.59
CA VAL A 20 2.93 38.52 9.95
C VAL A 20 3.49 37.14 10.34
N GLY A 21 2.65 36.18 10.72
CA GLY A 21 3.07 34.84 11.15
C GLY A 21 3.35 33.82 10.03
N SER A 22 3.07 34.16 8.76
CA SER A 22 3.14 33.20 7.65
C SER A 22 4.50 33.15 6.92
N SER A 23 5.50 33.93 7.34
CA SER A 23 6.74 34.12 6.58
C SER A 23 7.94 33.25 6.99
N PHE A 24 7.84 32.36 7.98
CA PHE A 24 9.00 31.58 8.44
C PHE A 24 8.69 30.10 8.75
N VAL A 25 8.38 29.32 7.72
CA VAL A 25 8.58 27.86 7.76
C VAL A 25 9.23 27.43 6.45
N THR A 26 10.56 27.47 6.42
CA THR A 26 11.35 26.80 5.38
C THR A 26 11.69 25.41 5.91
N ILE A 27 10.90 24.40 5.53
CA ILE A 27 11.25 22.99 5.74
C ILE A 27 12.19 22.60 4.59
N SER A 28 13.48 22.54 4.87
CA SER A 28 14.46 21.94 3.98
C SER A 28 14.29 20.42 3.99
N SER A 29 13.68 19.87 2.94
CA SER A 29 13.65 18.43 2.69
C SER A 29 15.00 17.97 2.13
N ALA A 30 15.88 17.51 3.02
CA ALA A 30 17.06 16.77 2.60
C ALA A 30 16.63 15.37 2.11
N SER A 31 16.39 15.22 0.81
CA SER A 31 16.20 13.91 0.18
C SER A 31 17.56 13.23 0.01
N SER A 32 18.10 12.68 1.10
CA SER A 32 19.20 11.71 1.01
C SER A 32 18.61 10.37 0.60
N GLN A 33 18.47 10.13 -0.71
CA GLN A 33 18.14 8.81 -1.23
C GLN A 33 19.36 7.90 -1.06
N LEU A 34 19.36 7.13 0.02
CA LEU A 34 20.36 6.09 0.26
C LEU A 34 20.10 4.90 -0.68
N GLY A 35 20.99 4.72 -1.64
CA GLY A 35 20.95 3.63 -2.63
C GLY A 35 20.41 4.07 -4.00
N SER A 36 21.16 3.76 -5.06
CA SER A 36 20.74 4.03 -6.44
C SER A 36 19.79 2.93 -6.92
N ALA A 37 18.66 3.32 -7.52
CA ALA A 37 17.77 2.38 -8.22
C ALA A 37 18.42 1.81 -9.50
N ASP A 38 19.53 2.39 -9.95
CA ASP A 38 20.28 1.95 -11.13
C ASP A 38 21.34 0.88 -10.82
N ASP A 39 21.41 0.35 -9.59
CA ASP A 39 22.32 -0.76 -9.26
C ASP A 39 21.73 -2.10 -9.73
N PRO A 40 22.34 -2.78 -10.73
CA PRO A 40 21.83 -4.05 -11.20
C PRO A 40 21.87 -5.11 -10.09
N VAL A 41 20.77 -5.84 -9.93
CA VAL A 41 20.74 -7.01 -9.05
C VAL A 41 21.64 -8.09 -9.64
N VAL A 42 22.81 -8.32 -9.03
CA VAL A 42 23.73 -9.41 -9.39
C VAL A 42 23.69 -10.51 -8.34
N THR A 43 23.77 -11.77 -8.78
CA THR A 43 23.85 -12.92 -7.88
C THR A 43 25.28 -13.13 -7.39
N LYS A 44 25.44 -13.66 -6.17
CA LYS A 44 26.76 -13.97 -5.61
C LYS A 44 27.60 -14.86 -6.54
N SER A 45 26.98 -15.81 -7.24
CA SER A 45 27.68 -16.70 -8.19
C SER A 45 28.27 -15.96 -9.39
N TYR A 46 27.62 -14.93 -9.90
CA TYR A 46 28.15 -14.09 -10.98
C TYR A 46 29.40 -13.32 -10.52
N VAL A 47 29.36 -12.76 -9.31
CA VAL A 47 30.51 -12.07 -8.71
C VAL A 47 31.65 -13.04 -8.46
N ASP A 48 31.36 -14.20 -7.87
CA ASP A 48 32.35 -15.24 -7.60
C ASP A 48 32.99 -15.77 -8.91
N GLN A 49 32.21 -15.90 -9.99
CA GLN A 49 32.69 -16.32 -11.30
C GLN A 49 33.64 -15.29 -11.91
N GLN A 50 33.31 -14.01 -11.82
CA GLN A 50 34.17 -12.94 -12.35
C GLN A 50 35.46 -12.81 -11.55
N ILE A 51 35.41 -12.98 -10.23
CA ILE A 51 36.60 -13.03 -9.37
C ILE A 51 37.46 -14.24 -9.75
N GLN A 52 36.89 -15.43 -9.89
CA GLN A 52 37.64 -16.62 -10.29
C GLN A 52 38.22 -16.50 -11.70
N LYS A 53 37.51 -15.86 -12.63
CA LYS A 53 38.02 -15.59 -13.99
C LYS A 53 39.17 -14.58 -13.97
N ALA A 54 39.09 -13.54 -13.13
CA ALA A 54 40.14 -12.55 -12.98
C ALA A 54 41.36 -13.10 -12.22
N LEU A 55 41.14 -13.95 -11.21
CA LEU A 55 42.19 -14.49 -10.35
C LEU A 55 42.84 -15.75 -10.95
N GLY A 56 42.05 -16.61 -11.62
CA GLY A 56 42.50 -17.79 -12.35
C GLY A 56 43.08 -17.49 -13.73
N GLY A 57 42.91 -16.28 -14.25
CA GLY A 57 43.52 -15.81 -15.51
C GLY A 57 45.01 -15.47 -15.40
N SER A 58 45.59 -15.42 -14.19
CA SER A 58 46.97 -15.00 -13.94
C SER A 58 47.89 -16.13 -13.44
N SER A 59 47.61 -17.39 -13.78
CA SER A 59 48.53 -18.49 -13.49
C SER A 59 48.79 -19.36 -14.71
N SER A 60 49.62 -18.82 -15.60
CA SER A 60 50.54 -19.61 -16.42
C SER A 60 51.88 -18.90 -16.48
N SER A 61 52.78 -19.27 -15.56
CA SER A 61 54.19 -19.63 -15.81
C SER A 61 55.09 -19.38 -14.58
N SER A 62 55.37 -20.43 -13.79
CA SER A 62 56.74 -20.89 -13.45
C SER A 62 56.73 -21.98 -12.36
N THR A 63 57.04 -23.21 -12.78
CA THR A 63 57.88 -24.24 -12.13
C THR A 63 58.16 -24.16 -10.62
N GLY A 64 57.81 -25.22 -9.88
CA GLY A 64 58.40 -25.56 -8.57
C GLY A 64 57.63 -26.61 -7.77
N ASN A 65 58.17 -27.84 -7.71
CA ASN A 65 57.62 -29.05 -7.07
C ASN A 65 57.67 -29.00 -5.52
N THR A 66 56.71 -29.62 -4.79
CA THR A 66 56.91 -30.62 -3.68
C THR A 66 55.63 -30.85 -2.83
N ASN A 67 55.26 -32.13 -2.74
CA ASN A 67 54.31 -32.89 -1.89
C ASN A 67 53.74 -32.29 -0.58
N ASN A 68 52.43 -32.49 -0.34
CA ASN A 68 51.92 -33.28 0.81
C ASN A 68 50.42 -33.64 0.65
N SER A 69 50.08 -34.90 0.96
CA SER A 69 48.71 -35.45 1.01
C SER A 69 48.03 -35.11 2.35
N ASN A 70 46.73 -34.80 2.35
CA ASN A 70 45.68 -35.76 2.72
C ASN A 70 44.31 -35.09 3.01
N SER A 71 43.26 -35.79 2.59
CA SER A 71 41.88 -35.82 3.11
C SER A 71 40.91 -34.70 2.76
N GLY A 72 39.97 -35.03 1.87
CA GLY A 72 38.79 -34.23 1.61
C GLY A 72 38.21 -34.41 0.21
N THR A 73 37.99 -35.64 -0.22
CA THR A 73 37.15 -35.97 -1.39
C THR A 73 35.82 -35.23 -1.32
N LYS A 74 35.52 -34.39 -2.31
CA LYS A 74 34.24 -34.37 -3.01
C LYS A 74 34.39 -33.74 -4.39
N ASN A 75 34.13 -34.57 -5.39
CA ASN A 75 33.90 -34.30 -6.80
C ASN A 75 33.22 -32.95 -7.10
N ASN A 76 33.61 -32.29 -8.20
CA ASN A 76 32.83 -32.36 -9.43
C ASN A 76 33.57 -31.79 -10.66
N THR A 77 33.77 -32.69 -11.61
CA THR A 77 34.04 -32.55 -13.05
C THR A 77 32.99 -31.62 -13.70
N PRO A 78 33.32 -30.96 -14.83
CA PRO A 78 32.64 -29.77 -15.31
C PRO A 78 31.23 -30.09 -15.77
N THR A 79 30.24 -29.46 -15.12
CA THR A 79 28.91 -29.37 -15.70
C THR A 79 28.96 -28.29 -16.77
N THR A 80 28.75 -28.73 -18.00
CA THR A 80 28.09 -27.97 -19.06
C THR A 80 27.12 -26.95 -18.47
N PRO A 81 27.03 -25.73 -19.02
CA PRO A 81 26.23 -24.66 -18.44
C PRO A 81 24.83 -25.19 -18.23
N VAL A 82 24.47 -25.44 -16.97
CA VAL A 82 23.08 -25.41 -16.56
C VAL A 82 22.68 -23.96 -16.76
N THR A 83 22.21 -23.67 -17.98
CA THR A 83 21.14 -22.71 -18.13
C THR A 83 20.18 -23.04 -16.98
N PRO A 84 19.86 -22.08 -16.09
CA PRO A 84 18.81 -22.31 -15.10
C PRO A 84 17.67 -23.01 -15.84
N PRO A 85 17.02 -24.05 -15.27
CA PRO A 85 15.88 -24.67 -15.94
C PRO A 85 15.06 -23.51 -16.49
N VAL A 86 14.87 -23.51 -17.81
CA VAL A 86 13.88 -22.66 -18.44
C VAL A 86 12.61 -23.15 -17.80
N SER A 87 12.27 -22.54 -16.67
CA SER A 87 10.93 -22.42 -16.17
C SER A 87 10.23 -21.82 -17.37
N THR A 88 9.57 -22.72 -18.11
CA THR A 88 8.43 -22.49 -19.00
C THR A 88 8.02 -21.03 -18.97
N ALA A 89 8.00 -20.41 -20.17
CA ALA A 89 7.40 -19.12 -20.47
C ALA A 89 6.39 -18.75 -19.39
N PRO A 90 6.52 -17.58 -18.73
CA PRO A 90 5.77 -17.27 -17.52
C PRO A 90 4.33 -17.69 -17.76
N SER A 91 3.91 -18.77 -17.08
CA SER A 91 2.51 -19.12 -16.98
C SER A 91 1.85 -17.79 -16.70
N ALA A 92 0.94 -17.35 -17.57
CA ALA A 92 0.26 -16.09 -17.36
C ALA A 92 -0.44 -16.24 -16.02
N THR A 93 0.23 -15.84 -14.94
CA THR A 93 -0.36 -15.62 -13.64
C THR A 93 -1.40 -14.61 -13.99
N SER A 94 -2.66 -15.07 -14.02
CA SER A 94 -3.82 -14.23 -14.21
C SER A 94 -3.69 -13.17 -13.13
N SER A 95 -3.08 -12.05 -13.51
CA SER A 95 -2.99 -10.85 -12.73
C SER A 95 -4.43 -10.41 -12.61
N SER A 96 -5.08 -10.90 -11.55
CA SER A 96 -6.39 -10.44 -11.14
C SER A 96 -6.22 -8.96 -10.92
N THR A 97 -6.57 -8.18 -11.93
CA THR A 97 -6.43 -6.73 -11.89
C THR A 97 -7.39 -6.24 -10.82
N ILE A 98 -6.85 -5.93 -9.64
CA ILE A 98 -7.62 -5.39 -8.53
C ILE A 98 -8.14 -4.03 -9.00
N THR A 99 -9.41 -4.02 -9.40
CA THR A 99 -10.06 -2.84 -9.97
C THR A 99 -10.87 -2.15 -8.88
N THR A 100 -10.54 -0.90 -8.61
CA THR A 100 -11.32 -0.05 -7.72
C THR A 100 -12.49 0.56 -8.48
N LYS A 101 -13.70 0.43 -7.94
CA LYS A 101 -14.94 0.97 -8.52
C LYS A 101 -15.45 2.13 -7.66
N VAL A 102 -15.83 3.24 -8.29
CA VAL A 102 -16.51 4.36 -7.61
C VAL A 102 -18.01 4.11 -7.71
N VAL A 103 -18.69 4.07 -6.57
CA VAL A 103 -20.12 3.72 -6.50
C VAL A 103 -20.87 4.76 -5.70
N GLU A 104 -22.02 5.18 -6.21
CA GLU A 104 -22.93 6.09 -5.52
C GLU A 104 -24.10 5.30 -4.92
N ILE A 105 -24.33 5.49 -3.62
CA ILE A 105 -25.42 4.88 -2.87
C ILE A 105 -26.43 5.98 -2.53
N ARG A 106 -27.64 5.85 -3.07
CA ARG A 106 -28.75 6.79 -2.83
C ARG A 106 -29.41 6.53 -1.47
N PRO A 107 -30.10 7.51 -0.87
CA PRO A 107 -30.91 7.29 0.33
C PRO A 107 -31.86 6.10 0.19
N GLY A 108 -31.88 5.25 1.22
CA GLY A 108 -32.63 4.00 1.28
C GLY A 108 -32.05 2.84 0.48
N LYS A 109 -30.87 3.01 -0.11
CA LYS A 109 -30.14 1.95 -0.78
C LYS A 109 -29.00 1.45 0.07
N LYS A 110 -28.65 0.18 -0.18
CA LYS A 110 -27.50 -0.47 0.45
C LYS A 110 -26.61 -1.12 -0.59
N LEU A 111 -25.32 -1.02 -0.37
CA LEU A 111 -24.30 -1.79 -1.04
C LEU A 111 -24.00 -3.01 -0.19
N ILE A 112 -24.24 -4.21 -0.71
CA ILE A 112 -23.84 -5.46 -0.07
C ILE A 112 -22.54 -5.93 -0.70
N ALA A 113 -21.49 -5.98 0.11
CA ALA A 113 -20.17 -6.45 -0.26
C ALA A 113 -20.13 -7.99 -0.27
N ALA A 114 -19.33 -8.55 -1.19
CA ALA A 114 -18.94 -9.95 -1.13
C ALA A 114 -17.82 -10.16 -0.09
N ALA A 115 -17.60 -11.39 0.34
CA ALA A 115 -16.52 -11.77 1.24
C ALA A 115 -15.16 -11.33 0.68
N GLY A 116 -14.33 -10.71 1.52
CA GLY A 116 -13.01 -10.18 1.16
C GLY A 116 -13.06 -8.85 0.41
N THR A 117 -14.23 -8.25 0.20
CA THR A 117 -14.33 -6.90 -0.38
C THR A 117 -13.86 -5.87 0.63
N GLU A 118 -13.21 -4.83 0.13
CA GLU A 118 -12.83 -3.65 0.90
C GLU A 118 -13.60 -2.43 0.39
N VAL A 119 -14.04 -1.57 1.31
CA VAL A 119 -14.81 -0.36 0.97
C VAL A 119 -14.29 0.84 1.74
N ILE A 120 -14.24 1.99 1.07
CA ILE A 120 -14.00 3.29 1.70
C ILE A 120 -15.19 4.19 1.39
N VAL A 121 -15.88 4.67 2.43
CA VAL A 121 -16.88 5.74 2.27
C VAL A 121 -16.13 7.07 2.13
N ARG A 122 -16.18 7.71 0.96
CA ARG A 122 -15.46 8.97 0.71
C ARG A 122 -16.28 10.18 1.10
N THR A 123 -17.56 10.20 0.72
CA THR A 123 -18.48 11.32 0.99
C THR A 123 -19.87 10.80 1.35
N GLY A 124 -20.67 11.67 1.96
CA GLY A 124 -22.01 11.35 2.45
C GLY A 124 -22.01 10.80 3.87
N LYS A 125 -23.17 10.28 4.28
CA LYS A 125 -23.37 9.61 5.57
C LYS A 125 -23.87 8.20 5.30
N ALA A 126 -23.13 7.21 5.80
CA ALA A 126 -23.52 5.83 5.69
C ALA A 126 -23.41 5.13 7.04
N VAL A 127 -24.15 4.04 7.18
CA VAL A 127 -24.14 3.16 8.33
C VAL A 127 -23.80 1.74 7.90
N VAL A 128 -23.31 0.95 8.84
CA VAL A 128 -23.06 -0.48 8.62
C VAL A 128 -24.39 -1.19 8.42
N TYR A 129 -24.49 -1.94 7.32
CA TYR A 129 -25.51 -2.97 7.17
C TYR A 129 -24.93 -4.32 7.55
N SER A 130 -25.59 -5.06 8.42
CA SER A 130 -25.26 -6.45 8.71
C SER A 130 -26.54 -7.24 8.96
N SER A 131 -26.66 -8.41 8.34
CA SER A 131 -27.74 -9.37 8.62
C SER A 131 -27.51 -10.17 9.91
N GLU A 132 -26.33 -10.09 10.50
CA GLU A 132 -25.91 -10.86 11.67
C GLU A 132 -25.47 -9.95 12.83
N LYS A 133 -25.25 -10.54 14.01
CA LYS A 133 -24.74 -9.84 15.19
C LYS A 133 -23.29 -9.32 15.01
N ASN A 134 -22.49 -10.01 14.21
CA ASN A 134 -21.10 -9.65 13.97
C ASN A 134 -21.02 -8.52 12.92
N GLY A 135 -19.99 -7.68 13.01
CA GLY A 135 -19.84 -6.40 12.33
C GLY A 135 -18.78 -6.36 11.21
N ILE A 136 -18.56 -5.20 10.62
CA ILE A 136 -17.48 -5.01 9.64
C ILE A 136 -16.18 -4.61 10.35
N LEU A 137 -15.03 -4.92 9.76
CA LEU A 137 -13.76 -4.53 10.37
C LEU A 137 -13.33 -3.17 9.84
N ASP A 138 -13.12 -2.21 10.74
CA ASP A 138 -12.48 -0.94 10.42
C ASP A 138 -10.97 -1.10 10.63
N LEU A 139 -10.25 -1.25 9.53
CA LEU A 139 -8.80 -1.43 9.54
C LEU A 139 -8.05 -0.13 9.84
N THR A 140 -8.69 1.01 9.66
CA THR A 140 -8.10 2.32 10.00
C THR A 140 -8.16 2.58 11.50
N ALA A 141 -9.29 2.27 12.15
CA ALA A 141 -9.45 2.42 13.59
C ALA A 141 -8.97 1.19 14.39
N GLY A 142 -8.78 0.04 13.75
CA GLY A 142 -8.40 -1.22 14.41
C GLY A 142 -9.52 -1.81 15.28
N SER A 143 -10.78 -1.67 14.85
CA SER A 143 -11.94 -2.11 15.64
C SER A 143 -13.04 -2.73 14.77
N GLU A 144 -13.97 -3.46 15.40
CA GLU A 144 -15.14 -4.02 14.72
C GLU A 144 -16.35 -3.08 14.89
N MET A 145 -17.08 -2.86 13.80
CA MET A 145 -18.26 -1.99 13.75
C MET A 145 -19.54 -2.79 13.58
N GLY A 146 -20.45 -2.70 14.55
CA GLY A 146 -21.74 -3.40 14.52
C GLY A 146 -22.74 -2.81 13.52
N GLY A 147 -23.84 -3.53 13.26
CA GLY A 147 -24.94 -3.06 12.42
C GLY A 147 -25.52 -1.72 12.91
N SER A 148 -25.95 -0.88 11.96
CA SER A 148 -26.48 0.47 12.16
C SER A 148 -25.50 1.50 12.74
N GLN A 149 -24.23 1.12 12.99
CA GLN A 149 -23.21 2.06 13.43
C GLN A 149 -22.83 3.01 12.28
N ALA A 150 -22.62 4.28 12.59
CA ALA A 150 -22.17 5.27 11.60
C ALA A 150 -20.74 4.97 11.16
N ILE A 151 -20.52 4.94 9.84
CA ILE A 151 -19.22 4.72 9.22
C ILE A 151 -18.48 6.06 9.11
N PRO A 152 -17.27 6.19 9.69
CA PRO A 152 -16.42 7.35 9.46
C PRO A 152 -15.97 7.41 7.99
N ASN A 153 -15.95 8.61 7.43
CA ASN A 153 -15.44 8.79 6.07
C ASN A 153 -13.92 8.54 6.04
N ASN A 154 -13.46 8.00 4.92
CA ASN A 154 -12.05 7.71 4.63
C ASN A 154 -11.43 6.59 5.46
N HIS A 155 -12.24 5.80 6.15
CA HIS A 155 -11.78 4.58 6.81
C HIS A 155 -11.82 3.40 5.83
N LEU A 156 -10.82 2.52 5.93
CA LEU A 156 -10.75 1.28 5.17
C LEU A 156 -11.52 0.19 5.90
N LEU A 157 -12.59 -0.28 5.27
CA LEU A 157 -13.47 -1.29 5.84
C LEU A 157 -13.25 -2.62 5.13
N LEU A 158 -13.01 -3.69 5.90
CA LEU A 158 -12.91 -5.06 5.40
C LEU A 158 -14.19 -5.82 5.74
N PHE A 159 -14.73 -6.52 4.74
CA PHE A 159 -15.94 -7.34 4.85
C PHE A 159 -15.55 -8.82 4.86
N PRO A 160 -15.43 -9.48 6.03
CA PRO A 160 -14.86 -10.83 6.10
C PRO A 160 -15.76 -11.89 5.46
N ARG A 161 -17.07 -11.63 5.38
CA ARG A 161 -18.09 -12.54 4.86
C ARG A 161 -19.19 -11.75 4.14
N ASP A 162 -19.96 -12.47 3.33
CA ASP A 162 -21.16 -11.95 2.67
C ASP A 162 -22.24 -11.50 3.67
N GLY A 163 -23.25 -10.78 3.17
CA GLY A 163 -24.41 -10.33 3.96
C GLY A 163 -24.20 -9.02 4.71
N ARG A 164 -23.02 -8.40 4.54
CA ARG A 164 -22.64 -7.13 5.15
C ARG A 164 -22.48 -6.05 4.09
N GLY A 165 -22.63 -4.80 4.52
CA GLY A 165 -22.70 -3.72 3.57
C GLY A 165 -22.60 -2.33 4.17
N VAL A 166 -22.80 -1.38 3.28
CA VAL A 166 -22.88 0.05 3.56
C VAL A 166 -24.27 0.51 3.15
N GLU A 167 -25.03 1.09 4.08
CA GLU A 167 -26.38 1.59 3.84
C GLU A 167 -26.44 3.10 4.04
N VAL A 168 -27.20 3.77 3.19
CA VAL A 168 -27.57 5.18 3.40
C VAL A 168 -29.01 5.20 3.87
N ALA A 169 -29.24 5.65 5.10
CA ALA A 169 -30.59 5.69 5.66
C ALA A 169 -31.53 6.54 4.78
N LEU A 170 -32.81 6.15 4.67
CA LEU A 170 -33.83 6.87 3.91
C LEU A 170 -34.02 8.34 4.35
N THR A 171 -33.65 8.65 5.60
CA THR A 171 -33.74 10.00 6.17
C THR A 171 -32.62 10.93 5.72
N GLN A 172 -31.60 10.42 5.02
CA GLN A 172 -30.50 11.24 4.52
C GLN A 172 -30.95 12.00 3.25
N GLY A 173 -30.62 13.29 3.19
CA GLY A 173 -30.91 14.14 2.01
C GLY A 173 -29.86 14.08 0.90
N TYR A 174 -28.77 13.32 1.10
CA TYR A 174 -27.63 13.28 0.20
C TYR A 174 -27.17 11.84 -0.03
N ASN A 175 -26.62 11.59 -1.22
CA ASN A 175 -26.04 10.30 -1.59
C ASN A 175 -24.68 10.10 -0.89
N ALA A 176 -24.28 8.85 -0.70
CA ALA A 176 -22.92 8.51 -0.28
C ALA A 176 -22.10 8.01 -1.48
N THR A 177 -20.86 8.47 -1.60
CA THR A 177 -19.91 7.95 -2.60
C THR A 177 -18.92 7.02 -1.91
N VAL A 178 -18.79 5.81 -2.44
CA VAL A 178 -17.90 4.78 -1.90
C VAL A 178 -16.92 4.29 -2.96
N LEU A 179 -15.70 4.00 -2.54
CA LEU A 179 -14.71 3.27 -3.32
C LEU A 179 -14.78 1.81 -2.92
N VAL A 180 -14.88 0.92 -3.89
CA VAL A 180 -15.06 -0.52 -3.66
C VAL A 180 -13.94 -1.28 -4.36
N ILE A 181 -13.29 -2.15 -3.61
CA ILE A 181 -12.29 -3.09 -4.10
C ILE A 181 -12.87 -4.49 -3.91
N GLY A 182 -13.33 -5.10 -5.00
CA GLY A 182 -14.01 -6.40 -4.98
C GLY A 182 -15.42 -6.35 -5.57
N ASP A 183 -16.19 -7.39 -5.25
CA ASP A 183 -17.53 -7.59 -5.79
C ASP A 183 -18.61 -7.05 -4.85
N TYR A 184 -19.66 -6.48 -5.43
CA TYR A 184 -20.76 -5.90 -4.67
C TYR A 184 -22.07 -5.96 -5.45
N LYS A 185 -23.18 -5.76 -4.73
CA LYS A 185 -24.52 -5.55 -5.27
C LYS A 185 -25.21 -4.37 -4.60
N ILE A 186 -25.97 -3.60 -5.38
CA ILE A 186 -26.81 -2.51 -4.86
C ILE A 186 -28.25 -3.00 -4.73
N GLN A 187 -28.91 -2.67 -3.62
CA GLN A 187 -30.30 -3.04 -3.32
C GLN A 187 -31.08 -1.83 -2.80
#